data_AF-A0A924S6G9-F1
#
_entry.id   AF-A0A924S6G9-F1
#
_cell.length_a   1.000
_cell.length_b   1.000
_cell.length_c   1.000
_cell.angle_alpha   90.00
_cell.angle_beta   90.00
_cell.angle_gamma   90.00
#
_symmetry.space_group_name_H-M   'P 1'
#
loop_
_entity.id
_entity.type
_entity.pdbx_description
1 polymer ?
#
loop_
_entity_poly.entity_id
_entity_poly.type
_entity_poly.pdbx_seq_one_letter_code
_entity_poly.pdbx_strand_id
1 'polypeptide(L)'
;MKFPFLFLLAACLLPVSTIASADGAENWSAHAQATYIRQVQPAFHSPYAGPRSLRAAPGAGYSLTGTAYLGARVGDGTEVYLDPEVAQGVPLSGLGGLAAFPNGELAKTSGANLKGYIARLFVRHTFELGGDAVAVDADANQLKSSYDARRLVVTAGKVSVPDAFDAGTFAHDPRTQFMNW
;
A
#
# COMPACT_ATOMS: atom_id res chain seq x y z
N MET A 1 -20.84 -24.27 -15.83
CA MET A 1 -20.58 -22.82 -16.00
C MET A 1 -21.66 -22.04 -15.25
N LYS A 2 -21.33 -21.48 -14.09
CA LYS A 2 -22.19 -20.59 -13.31
C LYS A 2 -21.28 -19.48 -12.78
N PHE A 3 -21.42 -18.28 -13.31
CA PHE A 3 -20.82 -17.07 -12.76
C PHE A 3 -21.78 -16.52 -11.70
N PRO A 4 -21.46 -16.50 -10.40
CA PRO A 4 -22.22 -15.71 -9.47
C PRO A 4 -21.60 -14.31 -9.37
N PHE A 5 -22.43 -13.32 -9.69
CA PHE A 5 -22.45 -12.00 -9.06
C PHE A 5 -21.11 -11.25 -8.94
N LEU A 6 -20.82 -10.48 -9.98
CA LEU A 6 -19.95 -9.30 -9.89
C LEU A 6 -20.71 -8.24 -9.08
N PHE A 7 -20.41 -8.11 -7.78
CA PHE A 7 -20.83 -6.94 -7.01
C PHE A 7 -20.02 -5.75 -7.54
N LEU A 8 -20.69 -4.90 -8.34
CA LEU A 8 -20.18 -3.60 -8.72
C LEU A 8 -20.21 -2.73 -7.46
N LEU A 9 -19.07 -2.57 -6.78
CA LEU A 9 -18.93 -1.56 -5.74
C LEU A 9 -18.88 -0.19 -6.45
N ALA A 10 -20.04 0.41 -6.65
CA ALA A 10 -20.15 1.79 -7.09
C ALA A 10 -19.65 2.68 -5.94
N ALA A 11 -18.36 3.04 -5.96
CA ALA A 11 -17.83 4.09 -5.13
C ALA A 11 -18.49 5.40 -5.57
N CYS A 12 -19.38 5.92 -4.75
CA CYS A 12 -19.95 7.25 -4.91
C CYS A 12 -18.78 8.25 -4.78
N LEU A 13 -18.25 8.72 -5.91
CA LEU A 13 -17.30 9.82 -5.96
C LEU A 13 -18.05 11.10 -5.56
N LEU A 14 -18.19 11.32 -4.25
CA LEU A 14 -18.45 12.66 -3.77
C LEU A 14 -17.18 13.48 -4.04
N PRO A 15 -17.27 14.62 -4.74
CA PRO A 15 -16.14 15.53 -4.82
C PRO A 15 -15.91 16.04 -3.40
N VAL A 16 -14.90 15.50 -2.73
CA VAL A 16 -14.33 16.17 -1.57
C VAL A 16 -13.66 17.40 -2.14
N SER A 17 -14.33 18.55 -2.02
CA SER A 17 -13.72 19.84 -2.30
C SER A 17 -12.46 19.92 -1.44
N THR A 18 -11.30 19.88 -2.09
CA THR A 18 -10.03 20.21 -1.46
C THR A 18 -10.15 21.64 -0.97
N ILE A 19 -10.31 21.83 0.33
CA ILE A 19 -10.01 23.11 0.95
C ILE A 19 -8.48 23.18 0.91
N ALA A 20 -7.96 23.74 -0.18
CA ALA A 20 -6.56 24.14 -0.25
C ALA A 20 -6.34 25.19 0.84
N SER A 21 -5.75 24.77 1.96
CA SER A 21 -5.13 25.73 2.88
C SER A 21 -3.93 26.34 2.19
N ALA A 22 -3.90 27.66 2.16
CA ALA A 22 -2.84 28.50 1.63
C ALA A 22 -1.48 28.14 2.25
N ASP A 23 -0.40 28.33 1.47
CA ASP A 23 1.03 28.19 1.81
C ASP A 23 1.38 28.09 3.31
N GLY A 24 1.21 26.89 3.86
CA GLY A 24 1.42 26.59 5.27
C GLY A 24 1.41 25.09 5.53
N ALA A 25 1.83 24.70 6.73
CA ALA A 25 1.81 23.30 7.16
C ALA A 25 0.39 22.74 7.15
N GLU A 26 0.23 21.51 6.67
CA GLU A 26 -1.05 20.82 6.69
C GLU A 26 -1.40 20.36 8.11
N ASN A 27 -2.64 20.60 8.50
CA ASN A 27 -3.20 20.10 9.76
C ASN A 27 -3.81 18.69 9.60
N TRP A 28 -4.14 18.30 8.38
CA TRP A 28 -4.63 16.96 8.06
C TRP A 28 -4.41 16.65 6.58
N SER A 29 -4.29 15.37 6.25
CA SER A 29 -4.28 14.89 4.86
C SER A 29 -5.08 13.60 4.74
N ALA A 30 -5.61 13.36 3.54
CA ALA A 30 -6.30 12.15 3.18
C ALA A 30 -5.91 11.74 1.76
N HIS A 31 -5.27 10.58 1.63
CA HIS A 31 -4.94 9.98 0.34
C HIS A 31 -5.59 8.60 0.25
N ALA A 32 -5.72 8.08 -0.97
CA ALA A 32 -6.22 6.73 -1.18
C ALA A 32 -5.49 6.10 -2.36
N GLN A 33 -5.19 4.80 -2.24
CA GLN A 33 -4.63 3.99 -3.30
C GLN A 33 -5.43 2.71 -3.42
N ALA A 34 -5.80 2.35 -4.64
CA ALA A 34 -6.40 1.06 -4.95
C ALA A 34 -5.62 0.42 -6.10
N THR A 35 -5.22 -0.83 -5.92
CA THR A 35 -4.42 -1.57 -6.89
C THR A 35 -5.08 -2.90 -7.17
N TYR A 36 -5.22 -3.23 -8.46
CA TYR A 36 -5.70 -4.53 -8.91
C TYR A 36 -4.73 -5.10 -9.95
N ILE A 37 -4.17 -6.27 -9.67
CA ILE A 37 -3.27 -6.97 -10.58
C ILE A 37 -3.90 -8.30 -10.94
N ARG A 38 -4.03 -8.58 -12.24
CA ARG A 38 -4.50 -9.87 -12.76
C ARG A 38 -3.40 -10.53 -13.57
N GLN A 39 -3.14 -11.79 -13.26
CA GLN A 39 -2.15 -12.60 -13.95
C GLN A 39 -2.84 -13.80 -14.58
N VAL A 40 -2.59 -14.01 -15.87
CA VAL A 40 -3.18 -15.12 -16.61
C VAL A 40 -2.07 -16.05 -17.06
N GLN A 41 -2.32 -17.34 -16.90
CA GLN A 41 -1.43 -18.39 -17.33
C GLN A 41 -2.18 -19.25 -18.36
N PRO A 42 -1.76 -19.24 -19.64
CA PRO A 42 -2.28 -20.16 -20.63
C PRO A 42 -2.02 -21.61 -20.26
N ALA A 43 -2.72 -22.52 -20.94
CA ALA A 43 -2.39 -23.93 -20.88
C ALA A 43 -1.01 -24.16 -21.52
N PHE A 44 -0.23 -25.08 -20.95
CA PHE A 44 1.05 -25.49 -21.52
C PHE A 44 1.25 -27.00 -21.36
N HIS A 45 2.13 -27.58 -22.17
CA HIS A 45 2.45 -29.00 -22.06
C HIS A 45 3.38 -29.24 -20.86
N SER A 46 2.97 -30.11 -19.93
CA SER A 46 3.78 -30.53 -18.78
C SER A 46 3.73 -32.05 -18.65
N PRO A 47 4.74 -32.79 -19.14
CA PRO A 47 4.72 -34.26 -19.13
C PRO A 47 4.84 -34.83 -17.71
N TYR A 48 5.30 -34.03 -16.75
CA TYR A 48 5.40 -34.37 -15.34
C TYR A 48 4.82 -33.24 -14.47
N ALA A 49 4.16 -33.60 -13.37
CA ALA A 49 3.64 -32.64 -12.39
C ALA A 49 3.64 -33.26 -10.98
N GLY A 50 4.08 -32.49 -9.99
CA GLY A 50 4.02 -32.83 -8.58
C GLY A 50 3.19 -31.82 -7.77
N PRO A 51 3.02 -32.04 -6.46
CA PRO A 51 2.17 -31.18 -5.61
C PRO A 51 2.57 -29.70 -5.56
N ARG A 52 3.82 -29.35 -5.88
CA ARG A 52 4.34 -27.97 -5.92
C ARG A 52 4.72 -27.50 -7.32
N SER A 53 4.21 -28.15 -8.36
CA SER A 53 4.40 -27.74 -9.75
C SER A 53 3.44 -26.63 -10.17
N LEU A 54 3.79 -25.94 -11.26
CA LEU A 54 2.90 -24.99 -11.91
C LEU A 54 1.86 -25.82 -12.66
N ARG A 55 0.58 -25.55 -12.43
CA ARG A 55 -0.50 -26.32 -13.09
C ARG A 55 -0.45 -26.08 -14.60
N ALA A 56 -0.42 -27.16 -15.38
CA ALA A 56 -0.43 -27.12 -16.85
C ALA A 56 -1.75 -26.61 -17.45
N ALA A 57 -2.85 -26.76 -16.71
CA ALA A 57 -4.16 -26.26 -17.10
C ALA A 57 -4.19 -24.72 -17.12
N PRO A 58 -5.04 -24.08 -17.94
CA PRO A 58 -5.16 -22.64 -17.95
C PRO A 58 -5.63 -22.15 -16.58
N GLY A 59 -5.05 -21.05 -16.11
CA GLY A 59 -5.30 -20.51 -14.78
C GLY A 59 -5.18 -19.00 -14.75
N ALA A 60 -5.67 -18.41 -13.66
CA ALA A 60 -5.47 -17.01 -13.37
C ALA A 60 -5.24 -16.82 -11.88
N GLY A 61 -4.38 -15.86 -11.56
CA GLY A 61 -4.24 -15.28 -10.24
C GLY A 61 -4.67 -13.83 -10.30
N TYR A 62 -5.03 -13.28 -9.15
CA TYR A 62 -5.25 -11.86 -9.01
C TYR A 62 -4.95 -11.40 -7.60
N SER A 63 -4.79 -10.10 -7.46
CA SER A 63 -4.72 -9.43 -6.17
C SER A 63 -5.39 -8.06 -6.25
N LEU A 64 -5.91 -7.64 -5.12
CA LEU A 64 -6.62 -6.40 -4.91
C LEU A 64 -6.22 -5.85 -3.55
N THR A 65 -5.70 -4.64 -3.51
CA THR A 65 -5.56 -3.87 -2.27
C THR A 65 -6.19 -2.50 -2.41
N GLY A 66 -6.74 -2.00 -1.31
CA GLY A 66 -7.29 -0.65 -1.21
C GLY A 66 -6.94 -0.07 0.15
N THR A 67 -6.22 1.04 0.15
CA THR A 67 -5.68 1.68 1.36
C THR A 67 -6.10 3.13 1.39
N ALA A 68 -6.66 3.58 2.50
CA ALA A 68 -6.76 5.00 2.80
C ALA A 68 -5.58 5.40 3.67
N TYR A 69 -4.99 6.56 3.43
CA TYR A 69 -3.90 7.13 4.21
C TYR A 69 -4.41 8.39 4.87
N LEU A 70 -4.58 8.37 6.18
CA LEU A 70 -5.16 9.47 6.93
C LEU A 70 -4.11 10.03 7.88
N GLY A 71 -3.78 11.31 7.72
CA GLY A 71 -2.84 12.04 8.56
C GLY A 71 -3.52 13.20 9.28
N ALA A 72 -3.14 13.46 10.52
CA ALA A 72 -3.59 14.63 11.28
C ALA A 72 -2.49 15.16 12.20
N ARG A 73 -2.38 16.48 12.30
CA ARG A 73 -1.54 17.17 13.27
C ARG A 73 -2.34 17.39 14.55
N VAL A 74 -1.84 16.88 15.67
CA VAL A 74 -2.54 16.93 16.97
C VAL A 74 -1.89 17.90 17.96
N GLY A 75 -0.69 18.39 17.66
CA GLY A 75 0.02 19.38 18.45
C GLY A 75 1.29 19.83 17.74
N ASP A 76 2.03 20.73 18.38
CA ASP A 76 3.29 21.23 17.83
C ASP A 76 4.27 20.07 17.62
N GLY A 77 4.73 19.92 16.39
CA GLY A 77 5.61 18.83 15.97
C GLY A 77 5.02 17.42 16.09
N THR A 78 3.72 17.25 16.38
CA THR A 78 3.10 15.92 16.61
C THR A 78 2.04 15.58 15.58
N GLU A 79 2.24 14.46 14.90
CA GLU A 79 1.39 13.95 13.83
C GLU A 79 0.93 12.52 14.14
N VAL A 80 -0.30 12.19 13.75
CA VAL A 80 -0.90 10.86 13.88
C VAL A 80 -1.32 10.38 12.50
N TYR A 81 -1.03 9.12 12.20
CA TYR A 81 -1.36 8.49 10.93
C TYR A 81 -2.12 7.18 11.14
N LEU A 82 -3.12 6.95 10.29
CA LEU A 82 -4.00 5.77 10.30
C LEU A 82 -4.26 5.30 8.87
N ASP A 83 -3.90 4.05 8.60
CA ASP A 83 -4.08 3.43 7.28
C ASP A 83 -4.99 2.20 7.38
N PRO A 84 -6.32 2.32 7.24
CA PRO A 84 -7.17 1.17 7.02
C PRO A 84 -6.93 0.62 5.60
N GLU A 85 -6.72 -0.69 5.50
CA GLU A 85 -6.46 -1.39 4.25
C GLU A 85 -7.40 -2.59 4.10
N VAL A 86 -7.88 -2.81 2.87
CA VAL A 86 -8.52 -4.04 2.46
C VAL A 86 -7.63 -4.79 1.47
N ALA A 87 -7.58 -6.12 1.59
CA ALA A 87 -6.80 -6.97 0.70
C ALA A 87 -7.56 -8.25 0.33
N GLN A 88 -7.43 -8.67 -0.93
CA GLN A 88 -7.93 -9.94 -1.47
C GLN A 88 -6.94 -10.45 -2.50
N GLY A 89 -6.72 -11.77 -2.55
CA GLY A 89 -5.76 -12.32 -3.50
C GLY A 89 -5.91 -13.82 -3.68
N VAL A 90 -5.81 -14.25 -4.93
CA VAL A 90 -5.69 -15.66 -5.30
C VAL A 90 -4.41 -15.83 -6.11
N PRO A 91 -3.41 -16.55 -5.58
CA PRO A 91 -2.15 -16.73 -6.28
C PRO A 91 -2.27 -17.72 -7.44
N LEU A 92 -1.41 -17.55 -8.45
CA LEU A 92 -1.25 -18.55 -9.50
C LEU A 92 -0.81 -19.89 -8.90
N SER A 93 -1.52 -20.96 -9.26
CA SER A 93 -1.22 -22.35 -8.86
C SER A 93 -0.97 -22.56 -7.35
N GLY A 94 -1.60 -21.77 -6.48
CA GLY A 94 -1.39 -21.89 -5.02
C GLY A 94 0.04 -21.60 -4.58
N LEU A 95 0.73 -20.67 -5.26
CA LEU A 95 2.15 -20.33 -5.06
C LEU A 95 3.12 -21.48 -5.35
N GLY A 96 2.70 -22.50 -6.11
CA GLY A 96 3.55 -23.59 -6.56
C GLY A 96 4.08 -23.36 -7.98
N GLY A 97 5.27 -23.87 -8.26
CA GLY A 97 5.76 -24.05 -9.63
C GLY A 97 6.56 -22.93 -10.26
N LEU A 98 6.58 -21.76 -9.63
CA LEU A 98 7.43 -20.65 -10.02
C LEU A 98 8.52 -20.45 -8.96
N ALA A 99 9.74 -20.19 -9.41
CA ALA A 99 10.88 -19.97 -8.52
C ALA A 99 10.82 -18.62 -7.78
N ALA A 100 10.03 -17.67 -8.30
CA ALA A 100 9.81 -16.35 -7.72
C ALA A 100 8.31 -15.99 -7.75
N PHE A 101 7.89 -15.10 -6.86
CA PHE A 101 6.54 -14.53 -6.93
C PHE A 101 6.46 -13.55 -8.09
N PRO A 102 5.57 -13.79 -9.06
CA PRO A 102 5.38 -12.88 -10.19
C PRO A 102 4.54 -11.65 -9.81
N ASN A 103 4.02 -11.60 -8.58
CA ASN A 103 3.19 -10.52 -8.05
C ASN A 103 3.51 -10.30 -6.55
N GLY A 104 4.28 -9.26 -6.27
CA GLY A 104 4.68 -8.81 -4.94
C GLY A 104 3.62 -7.94 -4.25
N GLU A 105 2.58 -7.51 -4.97
CA GLU A 105 1.44 -6.81 -4.36
C GLU A 105 0.55 -7.77 -3.55
N LEU A 106 0.59 -9.06 -3.90
CA LEU A 106 -0.20 -10.09 -3.26
C LEU A 106 0.20 -10.25 -1.79
N ALA A 107 -0.58 -9.62 -0.91
CA ALA A 107 -0.30 -9.62 0.52
C ALA A 107 -0.29 -11.06 1.06
N LYS A 108 0.72 -11.39 1.88
CA LYS A 108 0.89 -12.74 2.46
C LYS A 108 -0.28 -13.18 3.35
N THR A 109 -1.12 -12.25 3.79
CA THR A 109 -2.33 -12.45 4.59
C THR A 109 -3.61 -12.55 3.75
N SER A 110 -3.53 -12.21 2.45
CA SER A 110 -4.65 -12.21 1.53
C SER A 110 -5.06 -13.63 1.14
N GLY A 111 -6.37 -13.81 0.95
CA GLY A 111 -6.94 -15.05 0.43
C GLY A 111 -8.09 -14.71 -0.51
N ALA A 112 -8.84 -15.73 -0.93
CA ALA A 112 -9.95 -15.54 -1.86
C ALA A 112 -11.08 -14.63 -1.33
N ASN A 113 -11.11 -14.36 -0.02
CA ASN A 113 -12.07 -13.44 0.61
C ASN A 113 -11.40 -12.10 0.90
N LEU A 114 -12.13 -11.02 0.68
CA LEU A 114 -11.70 -9.66 1.05
C LEU A 114 -11.56 -9.56 2.57
N LYS A 115 -10.42 -9.08 3.04
CA LYS A 115 -10.12 -8.87 4.46
C LYS A 115 -9.73 -7.42 4.71
N GLY A 116 -10.36 -6.78 5.68
CA GLY A 116 -9.96 -5.47 6.19
C GLY A 116 -9.02 -5.59 7.39
N TYR A 117 -8.03 -4.72 7.47
CA TYR A 117 -7.12 -4.60 8.60
C TYR A 117 -6.53 -3.18 8.68
N ILE A 118 -5.90 -2.86 9.80
CA ILE A 118 -5.15 -1.60 9.95
C ILE A 118 -3.73 -1.88 9.49
N ALA A 119 -3.31 -1.34 8.34
CA ALA A 119 -1.95 -1.50 7.83
C ALA A 119 -0.96 -0.70 8.69
N ARG A 120 -1.31 0.54 9.02
CA ARG A 120 -0.50 1.44 9.85
C ARG A 120 -1.35 2.19 10.86
N LEU A 121 -0.77 2.41 12.03
CA LEU A 121 -1.30 3.28 13.08
C LEU A 121 -0.13 3.76 13.92
N PHE A 122 0.34 4.97 13.69
CA PHE A 122 1.53 5.47 14.37
C PHE A 122 1.44 6.97 14.66
N VAL A 123 2.25 7.38 15.63
CA VAL A 123 2.49 8.77 15.98
C VAL A 123 3.91 9.12 15.56
N ARG A 124 4.10 10.30 14.98
CA ARG A 124 5.40 10.90 14.69
C ARG A 124 5.53 12.21 15.44
N HIS A 125 6.56 12.33 16.26
CA HIS A 125 6.91 13.56 16.94
C HIS A 125 8.28 14.06 16.47
N THR A 126 8.36 15.33 16.13
CA THR A 126 9.58 15.99 15.67
C THR A 126 10.04 17.00 16.70
N PHE A 127 11.21 16.75 17.29
CA PHE A 127 11.90 17.73 18.11
C PHE A 127 12.82 18.56 17.22
N GLU A 128 12.51 19.84 17.08
CA GLU A 128 13.31 20.79 16.31
C GLU A 128 14.55 21.22 17.11
N LEU A 129 15.73 21.14 16.49
CA LEU A 129 17.03 21.46 17.10
C LEU A 129 17.69 22.69 16.44
N GLY A 130 16.95 23.43 15.61
CA GLY A 130 17.42 24.64 14.92
C GLY A 130 18.14 24.37 13.59
N GLY A 131 18.23 25.40 12.77
CA GLY A 131 18.92 25.36 11.47
C GLY A 131 18.06 26.02 10.40
N ASP A 132 18.43 25.83 9.14
CA ASP A 132 17.62 26.31 8.02
C ASP A 132 16.31 25.51 7.94
N ALA A 133 15.24 26.18 7.52
CA ALA A 133 13.95 25.56 7.30
C ALA A 133 13.99 24.66 6.06
N VAL A 134 13.56 23.41 6.21
CA VAL A 134 13.44 22.42 5.13
C VAL A 134 11.97 22.15 4.88
N ALA A 135 11.49 22.55 3.69
CA ALA A 135 10.15 22.24 3.22
C ALA A 135 10.05 20.75 2.85
N VAL A 136 8.92 20.14 3.22
CA VAL A 136 8.55 18.77 2.88
C VAL A 136 7.14 18.83 2.30
N ASP A 137 6.97 18.26 1.11
CA ASP A 137 5.69 18.18 0.44
C ASP A 137 4.78 17.12 1.06
N ALA A 138 3.47 17.25 0.80
CA ALA A 138 2.50 16.23 1.20
C ALA A 138 2.72 14.93 0.41
N ASP A 139 2.57 13.81 1.09
CA ASP A 139 2.53 12.46 0.49
C ASP A 139 1.72 11.51 1.37
N ALA A 140 1.49 10.28 0.91
CA ALA A 140 0.96 9.22 1.75
C ALA A 140 1.83 9.08 3.02
N ASN A 141 1.21 9.19 4.20
CA ASN A 141 1.91 9.20 5.49
C ASN A 141 2.88 10.38 5.71
N GLN A 142 2.71 11.50 5.01
CA GLN A 142 3.48 12.73 5.18
C GLN A 142 2.59 13.96 4.99
N LEU A 143 2.43 14.77 6.04
CA LEU A 143 1.81 16.09 5.91
C LEU A 143 2.79 17.08 5.27
N LYS A 144 2.30 17.98 4.42
CA LYS A 144 3.10 19.13 3.99
C LYS A 144 3.52 19.93 5.21
N SER A 145 4.82 20.18 5.38
CA SER A 145 5.34 20.90 6.55
C SER A 145 6.68 21.56 6.24
N SER A 146 7.10 22.46 7.11
CA SER A 146 8.48 22.91 7.20
C SER A 146 9.03 22.46 8.54
N TYR A 147 10.22 21.88 8.56
CA TYR A 147 10.92 21.44 9.76
C TYR A 147 12.34 22.01 9.78
N ASP A 148 12.99 22.08 10.93
CA ASP A 148 14.38 22.52 11.01
C ASP A 148 15.30 21.45 10.38
N ALA A 149 16.40 21.90 9.78
CA ALA A 149 17.40 21.02 9.19
C ALA A 149 18.00 20.04 10.22
N ARG A 150 18.15 20.47 11.48
CA ARG A 150 18.56 19.58 12.58
C ARG A 150 17.34 19.28 13.42
N ARG A 151 16.95 18.01 13.46
CA ARG A 151 15.78 17.55 14.20
C ARG A 151 15.96 16.11 14.64
N LEU A 152 15.28 15.75 15.72
CA LEU A 152 15.10 14.37 16.16
C LEU A 152 13.66 13.96 15.89
N VAL A 153 13.46 12.97 15.02
CA VAL A 153 12.13 12.43 14.70
C VAL A 153 11.95 11.11 15.41
N VAL A 154 10.89 10.99 16.21
CA VAL A 154 10.50 9.76 16.88
C VAL A 154 9.18 9.28 16.28
N THR A 155 9.18 8.07 15.72
CA THR A 155 7.99 7.41 15.20
C THR A 155 7.69 6.16 16.02
N ALA A 156 6.47 6.05 16.55
CA ALA A 156 6.06 4.94 17.40
C ALA A 156 4.64 4.47 17.07
N GLY A 157 4.44 3.14 17.04
CA GLY A 157 3.15 2.52 16.79
C GLY A 157 3.26 1.29 15.87
N LYS A 158 2.17 0.97 15.20
CA LYS A 158 2.15 0.00 14.11
C LYS A 158 2.69 0.66 12.84
N VAL A 159 3.95 0.37 12.54
CA VAL A 159 4.68 0.91 11.39
C VAL A 159 5.09 -0.21 10.44
N SER A 160 5.38 0.17 9.20
CA SER A 160 6.07 -0.67 8.23
C SER A 160 7.54 -0.30 8.23
N VAL A 161 8.43 -1.27 8.50
CA VAL A 161 9.88 -1.05 8.53
C VAL A 161 10.42 -0.62 7.16
N PRO A 162 10.01 -1.25 6.03
CA PRO A 162 10.44 -0.81 4.70
C PRO A 162 10.13 0.66 4.39
N ASP A 163 9.04 1.21 4.90
CA ASP A 163 8.68 2.60 4.63
C ASP A 163 9.69 3.60 5.20
N ALA A 164 10.39 3.23 6.28
CA ALA A 164 11.39 4.08 6.92
C ALA A 164 12.81 3.82 6.43
N PHE A 165 13.13 2.57 6.06
CA PHE A 165 14.51 2.13 5.83
C PHE A 165 14.79 1.59 4.43
N ASP A 166 13.77 1.42 3.61
CA ASP A 166 13.87 0.90 2.24
C ASP A 166 13.21 1.83 1.22
N ALA A 167 13.19 3.14 1.49
CA ALA A 167 12.59 4.17 0.63
C ALA A 167 13.46 4.45 -0.61
N GLY A 168 13.67 3.42 -1.44
CA GLY A 168 14.38 3.51 -2.70
C GLY A 168 13.55 4.18 -3.80
N THR A 169 14.20 4.95 -4.66
CA THR A 169 13.55 5.57 -5.83
C THR A 169 13.02 4.53 -6.83
N PHE A 170 13.62 3.34 -6.83
CA PHE A 170 13.29 2.25 -7.74
C PHE A 170 13.12 0.95 -6.97
N ALA A 171 12.23 0.09 -7.44
CA ALA A 171 11.96 -1.26 -6.92
C ALA A 171 11.55 -1.34 -5.44
N HIS A 172 10.83 -0.35 -4.93
CA HIS A 172 10.28 -0.30 -3.56
C HIS A 172 8.82 -0.79 -3.49
N ASP A 173 7.94 -0.23 -4.33
CA ASP A 173 6.49 -0.46 -4.24
C ASP A 173 5.96 -1.29 -5.42
N PRO A 174 5.55 -2.55 -5.22
CA PRO A 174 5.02 -3.39 -6.29
C PRO A 174 3.67 -2.92 -6.84
N ARG A 175 3.02 -1.95 -6.20
CA ARG A 175 1.75 -1.35 -6.66
C ARG A 175 1.94 -0.25 -7.70
N THR A 176 3.13 0.34 -7.77
CA THR A 176 3.44 1.46 -8.68
C THR A 176 4.65 1.21 -9.58
N GLN A 177 5.48 0.22 -9.25
CA GLN A 177 6.74 -0.06 -9.94
C GLN A 177 6.77 -1.48 -10.53
N PHE A 178 7.66 -2.36 -10.04
CA PHE A 178 7.81 -3.72 -10.55
C PHE A 178 6.94 -4.71 -9.78
N MET A 179 6.21 -5.55 -10.50
CA MET A 179 5.37 -6.58 -9.89
C MET A 179 6.16 -7.72 -9.25
N ASN A 180 7.43 -7.88 -9.61
CA ASN A 180 8.30 -8.91 -9.05
C ASN A 180 9.24 -8.27 -8.02
N TRP A 181 9.33 -8.92 -6.86
CA TRP A 181 10.36 -8.72 -5.83
C TRP A 181 11.70 -9.39 -6.19
#